data_AF-A0A2E8Z461-F1
#
_entry.id   AF-A0A2E8Z461-F1
#
_cell.length_a   1.000
_cell.length_b   1.000
_cell.length_c   1.000
_cell.angle_alpha   90.00
_cell.angle_beta   90.00
_cell.angle_gamma   90.00
#
_symmetry.space_group_name_H-M   'P 1'
#
loop_
_entity.id
_entity.type
_entity.pdbx_description
1 polymer ?
#
loop_
_entity_poly.entity_id
_entity_poly.type
_entity_poly.pdbx_seq_one_letter_code
_entity_poly.pdbx_strand_id
1 'polypeptide(L)'
;MTTTIARTLATTSTAPLGGSELPVHPTMRHPLTGQPLRALWVTPAGKACWPIMGGAPDAPGGATGSDAGGSSGGGGSSDAGAGGDGGSSGSGADSGSSGASGGAGTGGAASSDAVDGSGNSLGYPKDTPVAQMTDRQQAAYWKHNSRRHESRVKDLVGDRTPDAVKADLDAYAKIQRDQQTPAEQALNDKYAEGQRAGVTAERRSAATAIFRGALEAGGMTGDDVDELATSFNVDGFITDAGVDTTKITNFAKRFQSDKDTRRVRDFGAGSRDTGGAPSTPGSRGKAEAQRRFGKHTTNGE
;
A
#
# COMPACT_ATOMS: atom_id res chain seq x y z
N MET A 1 53.64 5.08 65.23
CA MET A 1 54.47 4.94 63.99
C MET A 1 53.52 4.64 62.85
N THR A 2 53.67 5.37 61.76
CA THR A 2 52.61 5.77 60.82
C THR A 2 52.25 4.69 59.80
N THR A 3 50.97 4.36 59.67
CA THR A 3 50.44 3.43 58.67
C THR A 3 50.21 4.14 57.34
N THR A 4 51.01 3.81 56.33
CA THR A 4 50.90 4.30 54.95
C THR A 4 49.78 3.57 54.20
N ILE A 5 48.71 4.29 53.84
CA ILE A 5 47.64 3.80 52.97
C ILE A 5 48.00 4.16 51.52
N ALA A 6 48.29 3.16 50.69
CA ALA A 6 48.50 3.32 49.26
C ALA A 6 47.17 3.65 48.58
N ARG A 7 47.04 4.89 48.10
CA ARG A 7 45.90 5.37 47.32
C ARG A 7 46.15 5.06 45.84
N THR A 8 45.54 3.99 45.34
CA THR A 8 45.51 3.68 43.90
C THR A 8 44.63 4.72 43.20
N LEU A 9 45.26 5.66 42.50
CA LEU A 9 44.58 6.63 41.65
C LEU A 9 44.11 5.91 40.38
N ALA A 10 42.80 5.70 40.26
CA ALA A 10 42.19 5.33 38.99
C ALA A 10 42.29 6.52 38.03
N THR A 11 43.10 6.36 36.99
CA THR A 11 43.22 7.29 35.86
C THR A 11 41.88 7.34 35.12
N THR A 12 41.11 8.41 35.30
CA THR A 12 39.99 8.72 34.41
C THR A 12 40.54 9.16 33.06
N SER A 13 40.48 8.23 32.11
CA SER A 13 40.75 8.47 30.70
C SER A 13 39.70 9.42 30.13
N THR A 14 40.12 10.66 29.86
CA THR A 14 39.39 11.61 29.02
C THR A 14 39.39 11.07 27.59
N ALA A 15 38.25 10.51 27.15
CA ALA A 15 38.05 10.04 25.79
C ALA A 15 37.57 11.17 24.86
N PRO A 16 38.03 11.20 23.60
CA PRO A 16 37.74 12.27 22.64
C PRO A 16 36.30 12.22 22.09
N LEU A 17 35.77 13.39 21.80
CA LEU A 17 34.50 13.66 21.11
C LEU A 17 34.55 13.08 19.68
N GLY A 18 34.01 11.88 19.49
CA GLY A 18 33.89 11.26 18.16
C GLY A 18 33.05 9.99 18.19
N GLY A 19 31.78 10.09 17.80
CA GLY A 19 30.84 8.97 17.71
C GLY A 19 30.20 8.61 19.05
N SER A 20 29.08 9.26 19.39
CA SER A 20 28.31 8.98 20.61
C SER A 20 27.57 7.64 20.52
N GLU A 21 28.30 6.53 20.54
CA GLU A 21 27.69 5.23 20.73
C GLU A 21 27.33 5.08 22.21
N LEU A 22 26.02 5.00 22.48
CA LEU A 22 25.49 4.88 23.84
C LEU A 22 25.89 3.53 24.44
N PRO A 23 26.21 3.48 25.75
CA PRO A 23 26.64 2.25 26.40
C PRO A 23 25.55 1.18 26.32
N VAL A 24 25.99 -0.08 26.21
CA VAL A 24 25.11 -1.25 26.12
C VAL A 24 25.06 -1.95 27.47
N HIS A 25 23.89 -2.44 27.87
CA HIS A 25 23.69 -3.12 29.14
C HIS A 25 24.42 -4.47 29.13
N PRO A 26 25.21 -4.82 30.18
CA PRO A 26 26.04 -6.03 30.17
C PRO A 26 25.24 -7.33 30.18
N THR A 27 24.05 -7.34 30.78
CA THR A 27 23.28 -8.58 31.03
C THR A 27 21.85 -8.59 30.50
N MET A 28 21.32 -7.45 30.05
CA MET A 28 19.91 -7.35 29.65
C MET A 28 19.79 -7.28 28.13
N ARG A 29 18.82 -8.02 27.60
CA ARG A 29 18.55 -8.13 26.16
C ARG A 29 17.10 -7.77 25.87
N HIS A 30 16.87 -7.23 24.68
CA HIS A 30 15.54 -6.93 24.19
C HIS A 30 14.78 -8.25 23.93
N PRO A 31 13.56 -8.46 24.46
CA PRO A 31 12.87 -9.74 24.45
C PRO A 31 12.45 -10.18 23.06
N LEU A 32 12.19 -9.23 22.15
CA LEU A 32 11.77 -9.54 20.78
C LEU A 32 12.92 -9.72 19.80
N THR A 33 14.08 -9.10 20.07
CA THR A 33 15.19 -9.06 19.10
C THR A 33 16.45 -9.76 19.59
N GLY A 34 16.54 -10.12 20.87
CA GLY A 34 17.71 -10.74 21.50
C GLY A 34 18.96 -9.84 21.57
N GLN A 35 18.89 -8.64 21.01
CA GLN A 35 19.99 -7.68 21.01
C GLN A 35 20.21 -7.10 22.42
N PRO A 36 21.45 -6.85 22.84
CA PRO A 36 21.73 -6.25 24.14
C PRO A 36 21.19 -4.81 24.21
N LEU A 37 20.59 -4.44 25.34
CA LEU A 37 19.87 -3.16 25.48
C LEU A 37 20.85 -1.98 25.41
N ARG A 38 20.55 -0.99 24.56
CA ARG A 38 21.31 0.28 24.50
C ARG A 38 20.70 1.30 25.46
N ALA A 39 21.53 2.10 26.12
CA ALA A 39 21.05 3.20 26.96
C ALA A 39 20.29 4.21 26.09
N LEU A 40 19.27 4.85 26.67
CA LEU A 40 18.51 5.89 25.98
C LEU A 40 19.27 7.23 25.98
N TRP A 41 19.90 7.54 27.11
CA TRP A 41 20.79 8.67 27.27
C TRP A 41 21.73 8.43 28.46
N VAL A 42 22.77 9.26 28.55
CA VAL A 42 23.67 9.32 29.70
C VAL A 42 23.51 10.69 30.33
N THR A 43 23.25 10.72 31.64
CA THR A 43 23.14 11.98 32.38
C THR A 43 24.50 12.70 32.42
N PRO A 44 24.54 14.04 32.67
CA PRO A 44 25.81 14.75 32.84
C PRO A 44 26.71 14.20 33.96
N ALA A 45 26.11 13.48 34.92
CA ALA A 45 26.82 12.76 35.98
C ALA A 45 27.37 11.39 35.57
N GLY A 46 27.28 11.02 34.28
CA GLY A 46 27.79 9.76 33.74
C GLY A 46 26.90 8.54 33.96
N LYS A 47 25.70 8.69 34.53
CA LYS A 47 24.77 7.57 34.74
C LYS A 47 23.97 7.29 33.48
N ALA A 48 24.03 6.06 32.97
CA ALA A 48 23.22 5.59 31.86
C ALA A 48 21.77 5.33 32.33
N CYS A 49 20.80 5.83 31.56
CA CYS A 49 19.39 5.55 31.76
C CYS A 49 18.94 4.44 30.81
N TRP A 50 18.47 3.34 31.38
CA TRP A 50 18.03 2.16 30.64
C TRP A 50 16.51 2.18 30.43
N PRO A 51 16.00 1.64 29.30
CA PRO A 51 14.57 1.44 29.11
C PRO A 51 14.00 0.57 30.24
N ILE A 52 12.86 0.99 30.82
CA ILE A 52 12.16 0.20 31.84
C ILE A 52 11.47 -0.97 31.12
N MET A 53 12.01 -2.17 31.34
CA MET A 53 11.43 -3.40 30.82
C MET A 53 10.43 -3.94 31.85
N GLY A 54 9.13 -3.91 31.53
CA GLY A 54 8.11 -4.62 32.31
C GLY A 54 7.17 -3.79 33.19
N GLY A 55 7.10 -2.47 33.02
CA GLY A 55 6.06 -1.65 33.64
C GLY A 55 4.95 -1.32 32.63
N ALA A 56 4.06 -2.28 32.33
CA ALA A 56 2.76 -1.89 31.78
C ALA A 56 2.01 -1.17 32.92
N PRO A 57 1.42 0.02 32.70
CA PRO A 57 0.57 0.62 33.70
C PRO A 57 -0.64 -0.29 33.90
N ASP A 58 -0.80 -0.83 35.11
CA ASP A 58 -2.08 -1.37 35.55
C ASP A 58 -3.15 -0.29 35.38
N ALA A 59 -4.28 -0.68 34.83
CA ALA A 59 -5.43 0.19 34.62
C ALA A 59 -5.76 0.98 35.92
N PRO A 60 -6.19 2.25 35.83
CA PRO A 60 -6.52 3.02 37.02
C PRO A 60 -7.79 2.45 37.67
N GLY A 61 -7.63 1.72 38.77
CA GLY A 61 -8.75 1.23 39.55
C GLY A 61 -8.34 0.62 40.89
N GLY A 62 -8.58 1.37 41.98
CA GLY A 62 -8.80 0.79 43.31
C GLY A 62 -7.64 0.92 44.29
N ALA A 63 -7.66 2.00 45.06
CA ALA A 63 -7.03 2.02 46.37
C ALA A 63 -7.89 1.19 47.37
N THR A 64 -7.36 0.06 47.83
CA THR A 64 -7.51 -0.51 49.19
C THR A 64 -6.45 -1.60 49.29
N GLY A 65 -5.39 -1.42 50.07
CA GLY A 65 -5.45 -1.74 51.49
C GLY A 65 -4.70 -3.05 51.72
N SER A 66 -3.57 -2.92 52.39
CA SER A 66 -2.61 -3.94 52.85
C SER A 66 -3.27 -5.19 53.46
N ASP A 67 -2.72 -6.37 53.21
CA ASP A 67 -2.00 -7.16 54.25
C ASP A 67 -1.55 -8.55 53.74
N ALA A 68 -0.55 -9.06 54.48
CA ALA A 68 0.34 -10.16 54.21
C ALA A 68 -0.27 -11.58 54.12
N GLY A 69 0.54 -12.52 53.61
CA GLY A 69 0.51 -13.91 54.05
C GLY A 69 0.49 -14.92 52.91
N GLY A 70 1.62 -15.60 52.69
CA GLY A 70 1.69 -16.73 51.75
C GLY A 70 1.00 -17.98 52.28
N SER A 71 0.71 -18.94 51.39
CA SER A 71 0.87 -20.38 51.66
C SER A 71 0.58 -21.19 50.39
N SER A 72 1.29 -22.31 50.32
CA SER A 72 1.26 -23.40 49.36
C SER A 72 -0.10 -24.11 49.16
N GLY A 73 -0.26 -24.74 47.99
CA GLY A 73 -0.79 -26.10 47.92
C GLY A 73 -2.00 -26.37 47.01
N GLY A 74 -1.81 -27.25 46.03
CA GLY A 74 -2.65 -28.44 45.81
C GLY A 74 -4.01 -28.33 45.08
N GLY A 75 -4.07 -28.88 43.86
CA GLY A 75 -4.87 -30.07 43.48
C GLY A 75 -6.42 -30.04 43.43
N GLY A 76 -6.98 -30.64 42.36
CA GLY A 76 -8.35 -31.18 42.25
C GLY A 76 -9.35 -30.26 41.54
N SER A 77 -9.84 -30.54 40.33
CA SER A 77 -10.82 -31.55 39.87
C SER A 77 -12.29 -31.26 40.21
N SER A 78 -13.18 -31.65 39.28
CA SER A 78 -14.67 -31.67 39.28
C SER A 78 -15.36 -30.35 38.92
N ASP A 79 -16.15 -30.26 37.83
CA ASP A 79 -17.43 -30.93 37.47
C ASP A 79 -18.65 -30.10 37.93
N ALA A 80 -19.74 -30.17 37.14
CA ALA A 80 -21.04 -29.47 37.21
C ALA A 80 -21.06 -28.00 36.75
N GLY A 81 -21.96 -27.52 35.88
CA GLY A 81 -23.26 -28.03 35.42
C GLY A 81 -24.40 -27.13 35.92
N ALA A 82 -25.00 -26.32 35.04
CA ALA A 82 -26.36 -25.72 35.12
C ALA A 82 -26.52 -24.80 33.89
N GLY A 83 -27.54 -24.86 33.03
CA GLY A 83 -28.94 -25.22 33.26
C GLY A 83 -29.78 -23.98 32.96
N GLY A 84 -30.50 -23.97 31.83
CA GLY A 84 -31.24 -22.80 31.35
C GLY A 84 -32.29 -23.15 30.30
N ASP A 85 -33.22 -24.02 30.69
CA ASP A 85 -34.45 -24.32 29.98
C ASP A 85 -35.36 -23.09 29.90
N GLY A 86 -35.89 -22.82 28.70
CA GLY A 86 -36.87 -21.77 28.45
C GLY A 86 -37.68 -22.11 27.21
N GLY A 87 -38.58 -23.07 27.36
CA GLY A 87 -39.51 -23.49 26.30
C GLY A 87 -40.50 -22.38 25.94
N SER A 88 -40.83 -22.29 24.65
CA SER A 88 -42.08 -21.69 24.20
C SER A 88 -42.61 -22.50 23.03
N SER A 89 -43.63 -23.30 23.35
CA SER A 89 -44.47 -24.06 22.44
C SER A 89 -45.41 -23.12 21.67
N GLY A 90 -45.37 -23.20 20.34
CA GLY A 90 -46.36 -22.59 19.45
C GLY A 90 -46.65 -23.52 18.28
N SER A 91 -47.60 -24.44 18.49
CA SER A 91 -48.17 -25.30 17.45
C SER A 91 -49.08 -24.49 16.51
N GLY A 92 -49.00 -24.73 15.19
CA GLY A 92 -49.91 -24.13 14.22
C GLY A 92 -49.66 -24.50 12.75
N ALA A 93 -50.03 -25.73 12.40
CA ALA A 93 -50.58 -26.24 11.12
C ALA A 93 -50.01 -25.79 9.75
N ASP A 94 -49.41 -26.77 9.07
CA ASP A 94 -49.79 -27.33 7.75
C ASP A 94 -50.29 -26.39 6.62
N SER A 95 -49.53 -26.35 5.53
CA SER A 95 -50.07 -26.61 4.18
C SER A 95 -48.92 -26.84 3.19
N GLY A 96 -48.93 -28.01 2.55
CA GLY A 96 -47.91 -28.45 1.62
C GLY A 96 -47.97 -27.73 0.27
N SER A 97 -46.82 -27.67 -0.39
CA SER A 97 -46.74 -27.63 -1.85
C SER A 97 -45.44 -28.29 -2.30
N SER A 98 -45.57 -29.57 -2.61
CA SER A 98 -44.62 -30.35 -3.39
C SER A 98 -44.66 -29.87 -4.84
N GLY A 99 -43.54 -29.30 -5.30
CA GLY A 99 -43.29 -28.96 -6.69
C GLY A 99 -41.89 -29.42 -7.09
N ALA A 100 -41.79 -30.68 -7.51
CA ALA A 100 -40.61 -31.21 -8.18
C ALA A 100 -40.49 -30.59 -9.57
N SER A 101 -39.32 -30.03 -9.90
CA SER A 101 -38.83 -29.99 -11.28
C SER A 101 -37.32 -30.14 -11.26
N GLY A 102 -36.87 -31.23 -11.89
CA GLY A 102 -35.48 -31.60 -12.01
C GLY A 102 -34.72 -30.68 -12.97
N GLY A 103 -33.46 -30.43 -12.62
CA GLY A 103 -32.44 -29.90 -13.52
C GLY A 103 -31.13 -30.60 -13.18
N ALA A 104 -30.77 -31.58 -14.00
CA ALA A 104 -29.48 -32.26 -13.95
C ALA A 104 -28.35 -31.28 -14.25
N GLY A 105 -27.26 -31.34 -13.48
CA GLY A 105 -26.09 -30.50 -13.72
C GLY A 105 -24.95 -30.74 -12.73
N THR A 106 -24.10 -31.71 -13.07
CA THR A 106 -22.64 -31.71 -12.87
C THR A 106 -22.10 -31.69 -11.43
N GLY A 107 -21.43 -32.79 -11.05
CA GLY A 107 -20.76 -32.97 -9.77
C GLY A 107 -19.68 -31.92 -9.50
N GLY A 108 -20.00 -30.98 -8.61
CA GLY A 108 -19.05 -30.22 -7.80
C GLY A 108 -19.33 -30.56 -6.34
N ALA A 109 -18.28 -30.78 -5.56
CA ALA A 109 -18.37 -31.13 -4.14
C ALA A 109 -19.44 -30.27 -3.45
N ALA A 110 -20.39 -30.91 -2.77
CA ALA A 110 -21.45 -30.23 -2.03
C ALA A 110 -20.82 -29.31 -0.97
N SER A 111 -20.61 -28.05 -1.33
CA SER A 111 -20.18 -27.03 -0.39
C SER A 111 -21.35 -26.80 0.55
N SER A 112 -21.17 -27.17 1.81
CA SER A 112 -22.17 -26.92 2.85
C SER A 112 -22.51 -25.43 2.88
N ASP A 113 -23.80 -25.11 3.01
CA ASP A 113 -24.24 -23.74 3.23
C ASP A 113 -23.52 -23.14 4.46
N ALA A 114 -23.24 -21.85 4.39
CA ALA A 114 -22.82 -21.07 5.53
C ALA A 114 -23.95 -21.06 6.56
N VAL A 115 -23.58 -21.14 7.84
CA VAL A 115 -24.53 -21.12 8.96
C VAL A 115 -24.26 -19.92 9.87
N ASP A 116 -25.31 -19.42 10.52
CA ASP A 116 -25.18 -18.41 11.57
C ASP A 116 -24.69 -19.02 12.90
N GLY A 117 -24.51 -18.17 13.92
CA GLY A 117 -24.09 -18.61 15.26
C GLY A 117 -25.09 -19.54 15.98
N SER A 118 -26.31 -19.66 15.45
CA SER A 118 -27.36 -20.56 15.94
C SER A 118 -27.48 -21.84 15.09
N GLY A 119 -26.62 -22.01 14.07
CA GLY A 119 -26.61 -23.16 13.18
C GLY A 119 -27.61 -23.08 12.02
N ASN A 120 -28.28 -21.94 11.79
CA ASN A 120 -29.23 -21.79 10.69
C ASN A 120 -28.52 -21.51 9.36
N SER A 121 -28.96 -22.14 8.28
CA SER A 121 -28.43 -21.86 6.93
C SER A 121 -28.68 -20.40 6.53
N LEU A 122 -27.61 -19.73 6.10
CA LEU A 122 -27.61 -18.36 5.59
C LEU A 122 -27.99 -18.29 4.10
N GLY A 123 -28.23 -19.43 3.46
CA GLY A 123 -28.67 -19.50 2.06
C GLY A 123 -27.59 -19.19 1.03
N TYR A 124 -26.31 -19.27 1.42
CA TYR A 124 -25.17 -19.18 0.51
C TYR A 124 -24.08 -20.19 0.91
N PRO A 125 -23.30 -20.76 -0.04
CA PRO A 125 -22.25 -21.72 0.28
C PRO A 125 -21.08 -21.05 0.99
N LYS A 126 -20.49 -21.71 1.99
CA LYS A 126 -19.40 -21.12 2.79
C LYS A 126 -18.05 -21.07 2.06
N ASP A 127 -17.78 -22.04 1.18
CA ASP A 127 -16.48 -22.23 0.52
C ASP A 127 -16.50 -21.83 -0.97
N THR A 128 -17.55 -21.14 -1.42
CA THR A 128 -17.69 -20.70 -2.82
C THR A 128 -17.36 -19.22 -2.94
N PRO A 129 -16.42 -18.81 -3.82
CA PRO A 129 -16.19 -17.39 -4.09
C PRO A 129 -17.46 -16.71 -4.62
N VAL A 130 -17.67 -15.43 -4.29
CA VAL A 130 -18.88 -14.68 -4.69
C VAL A 130 -19.13 -14.73 -6.20
N ALA A 131 -18.06 -14.71 -7.02
CA ALA A 131 -18.15 -14.80 -8.48
C ALA A 131 -18.67 -16.16 -9.01
N GLN A 132 -18.61 -17.21 -8.20
CA GLN A 132 -19.10 -18.56 -8.52
C GLN A 132 -20.45 -18.86 -7.84
N MET A 133 -20.98 -17.94 -7.03
CA MET A 133 -22.30 -18.07 -6.42
C MET A 133 -23.40 -17.71 -7.42
N THR A 134 -24.56 -18.37 -7.31
CA THR A 134 -25.77 -17.93 -8.03
C THR A 134 -26.23 -16.55 -7.53
N ASP A 135 -26.94 -15.79 -8.36
CA ASP A 135 -27.43 -14.43 -7.99
C ASP A 135 -28.19 -14.42 -6.66
N ARG A 136 -28.97 -15.48 -6.40
CA ARG A 136 -29.71 -15.65 -5.13
C ARG A 136 -28.77 -15.82 -3.93
N GLN A 137 -27.71 -16.62 -4.09
CA GLN A 137 -26.71 -16.83 -3.05
C GLN A 137 -25.85 -15.57 -2.85
N GLN A 138 -25.51 -14.85 -3.91
CA GLN A 138 -24.83 -13.56 -3.80
C GLN A 138 -25.67 -12.54 -3.03
N ALA A 139 -26.96 -12.43 -3.34
CA ALA A 139 -27.87 -11.55 -2.62
C ALA A 139 -27.97 -11.91 -1.13
N ALA A 140 -28.02 -13.21 -0.80
CA ALA A 140 -28.01 -13.68 0.58
C ALA A 140 -26.68 -13.35 1.30
N TYR A 141 -25.54 -13.57 0.63
CA TYR A 141 -24.22 -13.20 1.12
C TYR A 141 -24.11 -11.71 1.41
N TRP A 142 -24.52 -10.85 0.47
CA TRP A 142 -24.45 -9.40 0.64
C TRP A 142 -25.37 -8.91 1.76
N LYS A 143 -26.59 -9.44 1.86
CA LYS A 143 -27.54 -9.12 2.93
C LYS A 143 -27.04 -9.52 4.32
N HIS A 144 -26.40 -10.69 4.44
CA HIS A 144 -25.82 -11.11 5.70
C HIS A 144 -24.62 -10.22 6.08
N ASN A 145 -23.73 -9.92 5.12
CA ASN A 145 -22.60 -9.05 5.39
C ASN A 145 -23.03 -7.62 5.71
N SER A 146 -24.03 -7.06 5.03
CA SER A 146 -24.54 -5.71 5.34
C SER A 146 -25.06 -5.64 6.77
N ARG A 147 -25.88 -6.61 7.19
CA ARG A 147 -26.35 -6.71 8.58
C ARG A 147 -25.20 -6.84 9.57
N ARG A 148 -24.21 -7.68 9.28
CA ARG A 148 -23.02 -7.83 10.13
C ARG A 148 -22.21 -6.53 10.23
N HIS A 149 -22.17 -5.73 9.17
CA HIS A 149 -21.51 -4.42 9.19
C HIS A 149 -22.33 -3.41 9.99
N GLU A 150 -23.64 -3.36 9.79
CA GLU A 150 -24.55 -2.53 10.58
C GLU A 150 -24.49 -2.85 12.07
N SER A 151 -24.55 -4.13 12.44
CA SER A 151 -24.38 -4.57 13.83
C SER A 151 -23.03 -4.12 14.40
N ARG A 152 -21.92 -4.34 13.68
CA ARG A 152 -20.59 -3.91 14.13
C ARG A 152 -20.48 -2.40 14.32
N VAL A 153 -21.05 -1.61 13.40
CA VAL A 153 -21.06 -0.15 13.51
C VAL A 153 -21.91 0.28 14.71
N LYS A 154 -23.07 -0.35 14.91
CA LYS A 154 -23.93 -0.11 16.07
C LYS A 154 -23.25 -0.49 17.38
N ASP A 155 -22.51 -1.60 17.43
CA ASP A 155 -21.78 -2.01 18.63
C ASP A 155 -20.64 -1.03 18.96
N LEU A 156 -19.97 -0.49 17.93
CA LEU A 156 -18.86 0.46 18.10
C LEU A 156 -19.34 1.85 18.52
N VAL A 157 -20.41 2.33 17.89
CA VAL A 157 -20.88 3.72 18.04
C VAL A 157 -22.01 3.82 19.08
N GLY A 158 -22.71 2.73 19.36
CA GLY A 158 -23.91 2.70 20.18
C GLY A 158 -25.05 3.46 19.52
N ASP A 159 -25.76 4.25 20.34
CA ASP A 159 -26.84 5.14 19.89
C ASP A 159 -26.32 6.51 19.41
N ARG A 160 -24.99 6.69 19.31
CA ARG A 160 -24.41 7.96 18.85
C ARG A 160 -24.60 8.13 17.35
N THR A 161 -24.88 9.36 16.93
CA THR A 161 -24.91 9.69 15.51
C THR A 161 -23.48 9.81 14.97
N PRO A 162 -23.24 9.60 13.66
CA PRO A 162 -21.94 9.85 13.04
C PRO A 162 -21.41 11.27 13.32
N ASP A 163 -22.30 12.25 13.33
CA ASP A 163 -21.96 13.65 13.65
C ASP A 163 -21.51 13.82 15.10
N ALA A 164 -22.14 13.12 16.05
CA ALA A 164 -21.72 13.13 17.45
C ALA A 164 -20.35 12.48 17.64
N VAL A 165 -20.08 11.35 16.96
CA VAL A 165 -18.74 10.73 16.99
C VAL A 165 -17.69 11.66 16.41
N LYS A 166 -17.99 12.36 15.32
CA LYS A 166 -17.08 13.32 14.72
C LYS A 166 -16.81 14.49 15.68
N ALA A 167 -17.83 15.04 16.31
CA ALA A 167 -17.68 16.10 17.31
C ALA A 167 -16.83 15.66 18.51
N ASP A 168 -17.03 14.42 19.00
CA ASP A 168 -16.22 13.84 20.08
C ASP A 168 -14.74 13.71 19.66
N LEU A 169 -14.47 13.27 18.44
CA LEU A 169 -13.11 13.16 17.89
C LEU A 169 -12.44 14.52 17.73
N ASP A 170 -13.17 15.53 17.25
CA ASP A 170 -12.67 16.89 17.10
C ASP A 170 -12.37 17.52 18.48
N ALA A 171 -13.24 17.30 19.46
CA ALA A 171 -13.02 17.75 20.83
C ALA A 171 -11.80 17.07 21.46
N TYR A 172 -11.64 15.76 21.25
CA TYR A 172 -10.47 15.03 21.73
C TYR A 172 -9.18 15.51 21.06
N ALA A 173 -9.19 15.73 19.74
CA ALA A 173 -8.05 16.28 19.00
C ALA A 173 -7.67 17.68 19.51
N LYS A 174 -8.64 18.51 19.89
CA LYS A 174 -8.39 19.81 20.49
C LYS A 174 -7.74 19.70 21.87
N ILE A 175 -8.28 18.85 22.75
CA ILE A 175 -7.71 18.62 24.09
C ILE A 175 -6.28 18.09 23.98
N GLN A 176 -6.03 17.17 23.04
CA GLN A 176 -4.68 16.66 22.76
C GLN A 176 -3.74 17.78 22.30
N ARG A 177 -4.21 18.70 21.45
CA ARG A 177 -3.41 19.85 21.03
C ARG A 177 -3.12 20.79 22.20
N ASP A 178 -4.11 21.07 23.03
CA ASP A 178 -3.97 21.95 24.20
C ASP A 178 -3.03 21.37 25.28
N GLN A 179 -2.91 20.04 25.35
CA GLN A 179 -1.96 19.36 26.25
C GLN A 179 -0.54 19.26 25.68
N GLN A 180 -0.35 19.41 24.37
CA GLN A 180 0.98 19.38 23.76
C GLN A 180 1.75 20.65 24.10
N THR A 181 3.02 20.49 24.44
CA THR A 181 3.92 21.63 24.60
C THR A 181 4.11 22.33 23.25
N PRO A 182 4.43 23.64 23.21
CA PRO A 182 4.70 24.34 21.95
C PRO A 182 5.81 23.70 21.10
N ALA A 183 6.78 23.05 21.74
CA ALA A 183 7.86 22.33 21.06
C ALA A 183 7.35 21.04 20.37
N GLU A 184 6.46 20.30 21.01
CA GLU A 184 5.84 19.09 20.44
C GLU A 184 4.87 19.43 19.31
N GLN A 185 4.10 20.52 19.44
CA GLN A 185 3.23 21.00 18.35
C GLN A 185 4.05 21.35 17.10
N ALA A 186 5.15 22.10 17.27
CA ALA A 186 6.04 22.45 16.17
C ALA A 186 6.65 21.21 15.50
N LEU A 187 7.00 20.19 16.29
CA LEU A 187 7.52 18.92 15.78
C LEU A 187 6.44 18.14 15.01
N ASN A 188 5.21 18.04 15.54
CA ASN A 188 4.09 17.39 14.86
C ASN A 188 3.74 18.10 13.55
N ASP A 189 3.72 19.43 13.52
CA ASP A 189 3.49 20.20 12.31
C ASP A 189 4.61 19.95 11.28
N LYS A 190 5.87 19.83 11.72
CA LYS A 190 7.00 19.45 10.85
C LYS A 190 6.87 18.03 10.31
N TYR A 191 6.42 17.07 11.11
CA TYR A 191 6.15 15.71 10.63
C TYR A 191 4.99 15.68 9.64
N ALA A 192 3.90 16.41 9.89
CA ALA A 192 2.77 16.50 8.98
C ALA A 192 3.16 17.19 7.66
N GLU A 193 3.95 18.26 7.73
CA GLU A 193 4.54 18.92 6.56
C GLU A 193 5.43 17.95 5.77
N GLY A 194 6.30 17.22 6.47
CA GLY A 194 7.17 16.19 5.88
C GLY A 194 6.40 15.06 5.22
N GLN A 195 5.31 14.58 5.82
CA GLN A 195 4.44 13.56 5.22
C GLN A 195 3.76 14.09 3.95
N ARG A 196 3.21 15.32 3.98
CA ARG A 196 2.58 15.93 2.79
C ARG A 196 3.60 16.14 1.67
N ALA A 197 4.79 16.61 2.01
CA ALA A 197 5.90 16.75 1.06
C ALA A 197 6.33 15.38 0.50
N GLY A 198 6.40 14.35 1.34
CA GLY A 198 6.73 12.97 0.97
C GLY A 198 5.70 12.37 0.01
N VAL A 199 4.41 12.45 0.33
CA VAL A 199 3.33 11.98 -0.55
C VAL A 199 3.34 12.73 -1.89
N THR A 200 3.61 14.04 -1.87
CA THR A 200 3.72 14.83 -3.11
C THR A 200 4.92 14.39 -3.93
N ALA A 201 6.08 14.18 -3.30
CA ALA A 201 7.29 13.69 -3.97
C ALA A 201 7.13 12.28 -4.54
N GLU A 202 6.47 11.39 -3.80
CA GLU A 202 6.14 10.03 -4.24
C GLU A 202 5.18 10.07 -5.43
N ARG A 203 4.10 10.86 -5.36
CA ARG A 203 3.17 11.05 -6.48
C ARG A 203 3.88 11.60 -7.71
N ARG A 204 4.83 12.52 -7.53
CA ARG A 204 5.66 13.03 -8.63
C ARG A 204 6.53 11.93 -9.23
N SER A 205 7.22 11.16 -8.39
CA SER A 205 8.05 10.04 -8.84
C SER A 205 7.23 8.99 -9.60
N ALA A 206 6.06 8.61 -9.06
CA ALA A 206 5.15 7.66 -9.68
C ALA A 206 4.62 8.16 -11.04
N ALA A 207 4.21 9.42 -11.12
CA ALA A 207 3.76 10.02 -12.38
C ALA A 207 4.87 10.05 -13.44
N THR A 208 6.10 10.38 -13.08
CA THR A 208 7.25 10.32 -13.99
C THR A 208 7.54 8.87 -14.43
N ALA A 209 7.48 7.90 -13.52
CA ALA A 209 7.70 6.49 -13.86
C ALA A 209 6.62 5.96 -14.82
N ILE A 210 5.35 6.30 -14.58
CA ILE A 210 4.23 5.96 -15.47
C ILE A 210 4.44 6.59 -16.85
N PHE A 211 4.88 7.86 -16.90
CA PHE A 211 5.15 8.53 -18.16
C PHE A 211 6.27 7.85 -18.95
N ARG A 212 7.40 7.51 -18.30
CA ARG A 212 8.48 6.74 -18.93
C ARG A 212 8.01 5.39 -19.45
N GLY A 213 7.31 4.61 -18.63
CA GLY A 213 6.77 3.32 -19.05
C GLY A 213 5.81 3.44 -20.22
N ALA A 214 5.00 4.52 -20.28
CA ALA A 214 4.13 4.78 -21.41
C ALA A 214 4.92 5.13 -22.69
N LEU A 215 5.99 5.93 -22.60
CA LEU A 215 6.87 6.24 -23.73
C LEU A 215 7.60 4.99 -24.25
N GLU A 216 8.12 4.17 -23.34
CA GLU A 216 8.80 2.90 -23.64
C GLU A 216 7.85 1.91 -24.33
N ALA A 217 6.63 1.76 -23.82
CA ALA A 217 5.59 0.95 -24.47
C ALA A 217 5.23 1.46 -25.88
N GLY A 218 5.48 2.74 -26.16
CA GLY A 218 5.36 3.35 -27.49
C GLY A 218 6.58 3.15 -28.40
N GLY A 219 7.61 2.46 -27.94
CA GLY A 219 8.83 2.19 -28.72
C GLY A 219 9.85 3.33 -28.74
N MET A 220 9.77 4.29 -27.81
CA MET A 220 10.87 5.20 -27.47
C MET A 220 11.82 4.51 -26.48
N THR A 221 13.12 4.68 -26.61
CA THR A 221 14.10 3.99 -25.76
C THR A 221 15.30 4.88 -25.46
N GLY A 222 15.94 4.68 -24.32
CA GLY A 222 17.20 5.34 -23.98
C GLY A 222 17.05 6.84 -23.77
N ASP A 223 18.04 7.60 -24.24
CA ASP A 223 18.20 9.03 -23.94
C ASP A 223 16.97 9.88 -24.32
N ASP A 224 16.24 9.53 -25.38
CA ASP A 224 15.01 10.22 -25.79
C ASP A 224 13.91 10.19 -24.72
N VAL A 225 13.80 9.07 -24.00
CA VAL A 225 12.81 8.90 -22.91
C VAL A 225 13.22 9.76 -21.71
N ASP A 226 14.51 9.79 -21.38
CA ASP A 226 15.02 10.56 -20.24
C ASP A 226 14.97 12.07 -20.49
N GLU A 227 15.23 12.53 -21.72
CA GLU A 227 15.09 13.94 -22.10
C GLU A 227 13.62 14.39 -21.99
N LEU A 228 12.69 13.61 -22.54
CA LEU A 228 11.27 13.90 -22.46
C LEU A 228 10.76 13.85 -21.01
N ALA A 229 11.18 12.85 -20.23
CA ALA A 229 10.80 12.72 -18.83
C ALA A 229 11.35 13.86 -17.95
N THR A 230 12.47 14.48 -18.34
CA THR A 230 13.02 15.65 -17.64
C THR A 230 12.21 16.91 -17.90
N SER A 231 11.70 17.08 -19.13
CA SER A 231 10.83 18.22 -19.51
C SER A 231 9.36 18.05 -19.10
N PHE A 232 8.99 16.89 -18.57
CA PHE A 232 7.63 16.53 -18.22
C PHE A 232 7.13 17.33 -17.00
N ASN A 233 6.10 18.15 -17.20
CA ASN A 233 5.43 18.87 -16.11
C ASN A 233 4.51 17.92 -15.33
N VAL A 234 5.08 17.28 -14.31
CA VAL A 234 4.41 16.27 -13.47
C VAL A 234 3.18 16.81 -12.73
N ASP A 235 3.23 18.09 -12.32
CA ASP A 235 2.20 18.67 -11.44
C ASP A 235 0.83 18.75 -12.12
N GLY A 236 0.77 18.86 -13.45
CA GLY A 236 -0.49 18.89 -14.20
C GLY A 236 -1.24 17.55 -14.26
N PHE A 237 -0.65 16.47 -13.74
CA PHE A 237 -1.17 15.11 -13.75
C PHE A 237 -1.37 14.53 -12.35
N ILE A 238 -1.09 15.31 -11.29
CA ILE A 238 -1.36 14.94 -9.91
C ILE A 238 -2.69 15.60 -9.49
N THR A 239 -3.57 14.79 -8.93
CA THR A 239 -4.86 15.22 -8.35
C THR A 239 -4.90 14.88 -6.86
N ASP A 240 -5.91 15.37 -6.13
CA ASP A 240 -6.13 14.99 -4.73
C ASP A 240 -6.31 13.46 -4.58
N ALA A 241 -6.98 12.84 -5.56
CA ALA A 241 -7.22 11.41 -5.64
C ALA A 241 -5.99 10.58 -6.05
N GLY A 242 -4.88 11.21 -6.46
CA GLY A 242 -3.65 10.53 -6.88
C GLY A 242 -3.21 10.91 -8.29
N VAL A 243 -2.44 10.03 -8.92
CA VAL A 243 -1.85 10.25 -10.25
C VAL A 243 -2.83 9.85 -11.36
N ASP A 244 -3.13 10.78 -12.28
CA ASP A 244 -4.01 10.52 -13.43
C ASP A 244 -3.27 9.76 -14.54
N THR A 245 -3.23 8.44 -14.37
CA THR A 245 -2.53 7.50 -15.25
C THR A 245 -3.05 7.56 -16.69
N THR A 246 -4.35 7.77 -16.88
CA THR A 246 -5.00 7.84 -18.21
C THR A 246 -4.56 9.09 -18.95
N LYS A 247 -4.55 10.25 -18.27
CA LYS A 247 -4.11 11.52 -18.86
C LYS A 247 -2.61 11.49 -19.20
N ILE A 248 -1.77 10.88 -18.34
CA ILE A 248 -0.35 10.67 -18.62
C ILE A 248 -0.16 9.81 -19.87
N THR A 249 -0.87 8.67 -19.96
CA THR A 249 -0.77 7.76 -21.10
C THR A 249 -1.23 8.44 -22.41
N ASN A 250 -2.32 9.20 -22.36
CA ASN A 250 -2.81 9.95 -23.52
C ASN A 250 -1.86 11.09 -23.93
N PHE A 251 -1.18 11.70 -22.97
CA PHE A 251 -0.13 12.68 -23.25
C PHE A 251 1.09 12.02 -23.90
N ALA A 252 1.54 10.87 -23.38
CA ALA A 252 2.66 10.10 -23.93
C ALA A 252 2.44 9.68 -25.39
N LYS A 253 1.21 9.29 -25.76
CA LYS A 253 0.85 8.94 -27.16
C LYS A 253 1.14 10.06 -28.18
N ARG A 254 1.13 11.32 -27.76
CA ARG A 254 1.44 12.47 -28.64
C ARG A 254 2.90 12.45 -29.11
N PHE A 255 3.80 11.90 -28.31
CA PHE A 255 5.22 11.77 -28.64
C PHE A 255 5.54 10.51 -29.45
N GLN A 256 4.62 9.55 -29.47
CA GLN A 256 4.75 8.30 -30.23
C GLN A 256 4.37 8.46 -31.70
N SER A 257 3.77 9.60 -32.07
CA SER A 257 3.29 9.87 -33.42
C SER A 257 4.40 10.49 -34.28
N ASP A 258 5.41 9.68 -34.69
CA ASP A 258 6.21 10.01 -35.89
C ASP A 258 7.12 8.90 -36.45
N LYS A 259 6.85 7.62 -36.17
CA LYS A 259 7.55 6.54 -36.92
C LYS A 259 6.95 6.29 -38.30
N ASP A 260 5.65 6.54 -38.50
CA ASP A 260 4.96 6.36 -39.80
C ASP A 260 4.74 7.66 -40.60
N THR A 261 4.77 8.84 -39.96
CA THR A 261 4.54 10.13 -40.63
C THR A 261 5.81 10.81 -41.15
N ARG A 262 6.97 10.16 -41.04
CA ARG A 262 8.09 10.37 -41.98
C ARG A 262 7.86 9.74 -43.37
N ARG A 263 6.60 9.58 -43.79
CA ARG A 263 6.30 9.88 -45.18
C ARG A 263 6.63 11.36 -45.35
N VAL A 264 7.88 11.60 -45.77
CA VAL A 264 8.36 12.87 -46.30
C VAL A 264 7.16 13.54 -46.95
N ARG A 265 6.66 14.63 -46.35
CA ARG A 265 5.73 15.49 -47.07
C ARG A 265 6.55 15.98 -48.24
N ASP A 266 6.34 15.33 -49.38
CA ASP A 266 6.88 15.74 -50.66
C ASP A 266 6.30 17.12 -50.90
N PHE A 267 7.11 18.15 -50.62
CA PHE A 267 6.77 19.55 -50.88
C PHE A 267 6.90 19.87 -52.38
N GLY A 268 6.76 18.88 -53.26
CA GLY A 268 6.81 19.07 -54.71
C GLY A 268 8.21 19.38 -55.22
N ALA A 269 9.25 19.09 -54.43
CA ALA A 269 10.64 19.26 -54.84
C ALA A 269 11.11 17.98 -55.54
N GLY A 270 10.54 17.72 -56.72
CA GLY A 270 10.97 16.74 -57.72
C GLY A 270 11.77 15.55 -57.19
N SER A 271 11.06 14.52 -56.72
CA SER A 271 11.63 13.20 -56.47
C SER A 271 12.42 12.74 -57.70
N ARG A 272 13.74 12.88 -57.63
CA ARG A 272 14.65 12.15 -58.51
C ARG A 272 14.63 10.73 -58.01
N ASP A 273 13.70 9.97 -58.58
CA ASP A 273 13.62 8.53 -58.48
C ASP A 273 15.01 7.92 -58.32
N THR A 274 15.22 7.31 -57.18
CA THR A 274 16.35 6.45 -56.85
C THR A 274 16.23 5.13 -57.60
N GLY A 275 16.11 5.21 -58.93
CA GLY A 275 16.44 4.11 -59.82
C GLY A 275 17.95 3.93 -59.77
N GLY A 276 18.39 2.77 -59.28
CA GLY A 276 19.76 2.41 -58.91
C GLY A 276 20.88 3.06 -59.73
N ALA A 277 21.94 3.43 -59.02
CA ALA A 277 23.17 3.96 -59.62
C ALA A 277 23.61 3.04 -60.78
N PRO A 278 23.75 3.56 -62.01
CA PRO A 278 24.27 2.76 -63.11
C PRO A 278 25.69 2.31 -62.77
N SER A 279 25.99 1.02 -62.88
CA SER A 279 27.28 0.39 -62.58
C SER A 279 28.45 0.87 -63.45
N THR A 280 28.23 1.85 -64.34
CA THR A 280 29.28 2.48 -65.12
C THR A 280 28.89 3.93 -65.45
N PRO A 281 29.75 4.92 -65.12
CA PRO A 281 29.53 6.31 -65.51
C PRO A 281 29.32 6.46 -67.02
N GLY A 282 28.27 7.18 -67.44
CA GLY A 282 27.99 7.49 -68.85
C GLY A 282 27.06 6.52 -69.60
N SER A 283 26.67 5.39 -68.99
CA SER A 283 25.72 4.42 -69.59
C SER A 283 24.35 5.02 -69.90
N ARG A 284 23.78 5.81 -68.98
CA ARG A 284 22.52 6.55 -69.20
C ARG A 284 22.65 7.58 -70.33
N GLY A 285 23.81 8.25 -70.45
CA GLY A 285 24.07 9.21 -71.52
C GLY A 285 24.18 8.56 -72.91
N LYS A 286 24.81 7.37 -73.00
CA LYS A 286 24.91 6.61 -74.25
C LYS A 286 23.55 6.08 -74.71
N ALA A 287 22.72 5.58 -73.79
CA ALA A 287 21.36 5.12 -74.11
C ALA A 287 20.47 6.26 -74.63
N GLU A 288 20.56 7.44 -74.01
CA GLU A 288 19.83 8.64 -74.44
C GLU A 288 20.35 9.18 -75.79
N ALA A 289 21.67 9.18 -76.01
CA ALA A 289 22.26 9.59 -77.29
C ALA A 289 21.88 8.61 -78.42
N GLN A 290 21.81 7.32 -78.15
CA GLN A 290 21.40 6.32 -79.14
C GLN A 290 19.90 6.43 -79.47
N ARG A 291 19.05 6.83 -78.50
CA ARG A 291 17.66 7.20 -78.77
C ARG A 291 17.52 8.43 -79.66
N ARG A 292 18.35 9.45 -79.44
CA ARG A 292 18.26 10.74 -80.16
C ARG A 292 18.91 10.72 -81.54
N PHE A 293 20.01 9.99 -81.69
CA PHE A 293 20.86 10.06 -82.89
C PHE A 293 20.97 8.72 -83.64
N GLY A 294 20.45 7.62 -83.11
CA GLY A 294 20.54 6.29 -83.72
C GLY A 294 19.58 6.04 -84.89
N LYS A 295 18.67 6.99 -85.21
CA LYS A 295 17.71 6.88 -86.32
C LYS A 295 17.87 8.03 -87.31
N HIS A 296 18.97 8.03 -88.04
CA HIS A 296 19.05 8.66 -89.37
C HIS A 296 19.51 7.60 -90.38
N THR A 297 18.60 6.70 -90.75
CA THR A 297 18.65 6.07 -92.07
C THR A 297 18.15 7.09 -93.08
N THR A 298 19.10 7.62 -93.83
CA THR A 298 18.92 8.35 -95.09
C THR A 298 18.04 7.54 -96.05
N ASN A 299 16.85 8.05 -96.38
CA ASN A 299 16.21 7.74 -97.66
C ASN A 299 16.40 8.97 -98.55
N GLY A 300 17.49 8.94 -99.32
CA GLY A 300 17.61 9.69 -100.55
C GLY A 300 17.15 8.80 -101.71
N GLU A 301 16.65 9.47 -102.74
CA GLU A 301 16.06 9.00 -104.01
C GLU A 301 14.55 8.71 -103.99
#